data_AF-A0A9Q1CG14-F1
#
_entry.id   AF-A0A9Q1CG14-F1
#
_cell.length_a   1.000
_cell.length_b   1.000
_cell.length_c   1.000
_cell.angle_alpha   90.00
_cell.angle_beta   90.00
_cell.angle_gamma   90.00
#
_symmetry.space_group_name_H-M   'P 1'
#
loop_
_entity.id
_entity.type
_entity.pdbx_description
1 polymer ?
#
loop_
_entity_poly.entity_id
_entity_poly.type
_entity_poly.pdbx_seq_one_letter_code
_entity_poly.pdbx_strand_id
1 'polypeptide(L)'
;MNAPPTFESFILFEGEKKITIEKDTKVPNAVIFHVQKEDHTLGNMLRAQLLKDPKVLFAGYKVPHPLENKFLLRVQTTSDYSPQEALTSAVTDLISEVSLLEERFKHYVEPARWLLEKNKKGLTDTVGRRVTYDMKILGIGR
;
A
#
# COMPACT_ATOMS: atom_id res chain seq x y z
N MET A 1 8.74 25.59 -22.35
CA MET A 1 9.32 24.27 -22.03
C MET A 1 8.30 23.23 -22.47
N ASN A 2 8.69 22.15 -23.18
CA ASN A 2 7.75 21.12 -23.69
C ASN A 2 7.48 19.98 -22.68
N ALA A 3 7.82 20.18 -21.41
CA ALA A 3 7.54 19.21 -20.36
C ALA A 3 6.16 19.46 -19.78
N PRO A 4 5.34 18.42 -19.56
CA PRO A 4 4.09 18.57 -18.83
C PRO A 4 4.38 19.04 -17.40
N PRO A 5 3.46 19.80 -16.79
CA PRO A 5 3.58 20.18 -15.40
C PRO A 5 3.52 18.96 -14.46
N THR A 6 4.19 19.06 -13.31
CA THR A 6 4.40 17.92 -12.40
C THR A 6 3.11 17.40 -11.75
N PHE A 7 2.09 18.25 -11.59
CA PHE A 7 0.82 17.85 -10.97
C PHE A 7 -0.01 16.91 -11.84
N GLU A 8 0.26 16.87 -13.15
CA GLU A 8 -0.47 15.99 -14.07
C GLU A 8 -0.20 14.51 -13.81
N SER A 9 0.81 14.17 -13.00
CA SER A 9 1.13 12.78 -12.69
C SER A 9 0.16 12.12 -11.72
N PHE A 10 -0.45 12.90 -10.82
CA PHE A 10 -1.36 12.39 -9.78
C PHE A 10 -2.76 12.99 -9.81
N ILE A 11 -2.96 14.15 -10.45
CA ILE A 11 -4.28 14.78 -10.59
C ILE A 11 -5.00 14.23 -11.82
N LEU A 12 -6.27 13.86 -11.64
CA LEU A 12 -7.19 13.53 -12.73
C LEU A 12 -7.79 14.80 -13.33
N PHE A 13 -7.83 14.86 -14.65
CA PHE A 13 -8.48 15.97 -15.36
C PHE A 13 -10.00 15.79 -15.45
N GLU A 14 -10.70 16.86 -15.77
CA GLU A 14 -12.15 16.84 -15.95
C GLU A 14 -12.54 15.86 -17.08
N GLY A 15 -13.35 14.85 -16.72
CA GLY A 15 -13.77 13.77 -17.64
C GLY A 15 -12.92 12.50 -17.57
N GLU A 16 -11.76 12.50 -16.89
CA GLU A 16 -10.97 11.29 -16.67
C GLU A 16 -11.51 10.47 -15.49
N LYS A 17 -11.70 9.17 -15.70
CA LYS A 17 -12.04 8.23 -14.63
C LYS A 17 -10.77 7.59 -14.07
N LYS A 18 -10.69 7.47 -12.74
CA LYS A 18 -9.56 6.80 -12.07
C LYS A 18 -9.37 5.36 -12.56
N ILE A 19 -10.48 4.63 -12.71
CA ILE A 19 -10.47 3.22 -13.10
C ILE A 19 -11.44 3.04 -14.26
N THR A 20 -10.99 2.40 -15.33
CA THR A 20 -11.85 1.86 -16.39
C THR A 20 -11.63 0.36 -16.51
N ILE A 21 -12.72 -0.35 -16.82
CA ILE A 21 -12.75 -1.83 -16.83
C ILE A 21 -12.97 -2.28 -18.27
N GLU A 22 -12.06 -3.12 -18.76
CA GLU A 22 -12.14 -3.75 -20.06
C GLU A 22 -12.17 -5.26 -19.87
N LYS A 23 -13.16 -5.95 -20.46
CA LYS A 23 -13.22 -7.42 -20.40
C LYS A 23 -12.28 -8.00 -21.46
N ASP A 24 -11.45 -8.96 -21.07
CA ASP A 24 -10.56 -9.64 -22.01
C ASP A 24 -11.37 -10.62 -22.85
N THR A 25 -11.29 -10.51 -24.18
CA THR A 25 -12.01 -11.40 -25.12
C THR A 25 -11.24 -12.68 -25.41
N LYS A 26 -9.94 -12.74 -25.07
CA LYS A 26 -9.06 -13.87 -25.40
C LYS A 26 -9.14 -15.01 -24.39
N VAL A 27 -9.48 -14.70 -23.15
CA VAL A 27 -9.45 -15.64 -22.03
C VAL A 27 -10.75 -15.53 -21.24
N PRO A 28 -11.39 -16.65 -20.88
CA PRO A 28 -12.61 -16.61 -20.08
C PRO A 28 -12.33 -16.03 -18.69
N ASN A 29 -13.31 -15.27 -18.19
CA ASN A 29 -13.28 -14.68 -16.86
C ASN A 29 -12.01 -13.87 -16.54
N ALA A 30 -11.53 -13.12 -17.53
CA ALA A 30 -10.40 -12.23 -17.40
C ALA A 30 -10.82 -10.77 -17.65
N VAL A 31 -10.27 -9.87 -16.86
CA VAL A 31 -10.55 -8.44 -16.89
C VAL A 31 -9.24 -7.66 -16.84
N ILE A 32 -9.18 -6.59 -17.61
CA ILE A 32 -8.10 -5.61 -17.62
C ILE A 32 -8.62 -4.32 -16.98
N PHE A 33 -8.07 -3.98 -15.83
CA PHE A 33 -8.30 -2.72 -15.14
C PHE A 33 -7.26 -1.70 -15.61
N HIS A 34 -7.73 -0.60 -16.16
CA HIS A 34 -6.91 0.55 -16.51
C HIS A 34 -6.99 1.55 -15.35
N VAL A 35 -5.88 1.75 -14.66
CA VAL A 35 -5.80 2.66 -13.51
C VAL A 35 -4.99 3.89 -13.91
N GLN A 36 -5.62 5.05 -13.85
CA GLN A 36 -5.05 6.35 -14.24
C GLN A 36 -4.37 7.02 -13.06
N LYS A 37 -3.33 7.80 -13.35
CA LYS A 37 -2.57 8.61 -12.40
C LYS A 37 -2.02 7.80 -11.23
N GLU A 38 -1.46 6.64 -11.55
CA GLU A 38 -0.86 5.70 -10.61
C GLU A 38 0.36 5.03 -11.23
N ASP A 39 1.24 4.51 -10.37
CA ASP A 39 2.53 3.98 -10.73
C ASP A 39 2.73 2.52 -10.24
N HIS A 40 3.98 2.07 -10.26
CA HIS A 40 4.36 0.74 -9.79
C HIS A 40 4.12 0.54 -8.29
N THR A 41 4.02 1.61 -7.50
CA THR A 41 3.79 1.52 -6.06
C THR A 41 2.48 0.82 -5.79
N LEU A 42 1.38 1.32 -6.38
CA LEU A 42 0.07 0.68 -6.24
C LEU A 42 -0.02 -0.62 -7.05
N GLY A 43 0.49 -0.62 -8.29
CA GLY A 43 0.38 -1.78 -9.17
C GLY A 43 1.05 -3.04 -8.61
N ASN A 44 2.25 -2.91 -8.01
CA ASN A 44 2.96 -4.04 -7.43
C ASN A 44 2.29 -4.55 -6.15
N MET A 45 1.80 -3.64 -5.30
CA MET A 45 1.09 -4.02 -4.08
C MET A 45 -0.18 -4.82 -4.40
N LEU A 46 -1.00 -4.34 -5.34
CA LEU A 46 -2.22 -5.03 -5.74
C LEU A 46 -1.93 -6.39 -6.38
N ARG A 47 -0.92 -6.46 -7.26
CA ARG A 47 -0.47 -7.73 -7.85
C ARG A 47 -0.09 -8.74 -6.76
N ALA A 48 0.72 -8.32 -5.79
CA ALA A 48 1.18 -9.21 -4.73
C ALA A 48 0.01 -9.74 -3.88
N GLN A 49 -0.97 -8.88 -3.56
CA GLN A 49 -2.16 -9.29 -2.79
C GLN A 49 -3.06 -10.24 -3.58
N LEU A 50 -3.31 -9.94 -4.86
CA LEU A 50 -4.12 -10.81 -5.73
C LEU A 50 -3.50 -12.20 -5.89
N LEU A 51 -2.17 -12.31 -5.93
CA LEU A 51 -1.48 -13.60 -6.02
C LEU A 51 -1.52 -14.41 -4.71
N LYS A 52 -1.95 -13.83 -3.58
CA LYS A 52 -2.18 -14.59 -2.35
C LYS A 52 -3.49 -15.39 -2.38
N ASP A 53 -4.46 -14.97 -3.20
CA ASP A 53 -5.76 -15.63 -3.31
C ASP A 53 -5.65 -16.87 -4.23
N PRO A 54 -5.92 -18.09 -3.73
CA PRO A 54 -5.87 -19.31 -4.55
C PRO A 54 -6.91 -19.35 -5.68
N LYS A 55 -7.97 -18.53 -5.63
CA LYS A 55 -8.99 -18.44 -6.69
C LYS A 55 -8.55 -17.55 -7.85
N VAL A 56 -7.46 -16.81 -7.70
CA VAL A 56 -6.86 -15.99 -8.75
C VAL A 56 -5.89 -16.86 -9.56
N LEU A 57 -6.24 -17.12 -10.81
CA LEU A 57 -5.43 -17.92 -11.73
C LEU A 57 -4.27 -17.11 -12.32
N PHE A 58 -4.49 -15.82 -12.55
CA PHE A 58 -3.46 -14.92 -13.07
C PHE A 58 -3.69 -13.50 -12.55
N ALA A 59 -2.61 -12.88 -12.07
CA ALA A 59 -2.57 -11.45 -11.80
C ALA A 59 -1.23 -10.86 -12.26
N GLY A 60 -1.30 -9.84 -13.09
CA GLY A 60 -0.12 -9.15 -13.60
C GLY A 60 -0.43 -7.71 -13.96
N TYR A 61 0.52 -6.81 -13.75
CA TYR A 61 0.38 -5.41 -14.16
C TYR A 61 1.52 -4.99 -15.07
N LYS A 62 1.26 -3.99 -15.91
CA LYS A 62 2.28 -3.33 -16.72
C LYS A 62 2.00 -1.84 -16.84
N VAL A 63 3.07 -1.06 -16.90
CA VAL A 63 3.01 0.36 -17.29
C VAL A 63 3.29 0.41 -18.80
N PRO A 64 2.36 0.91 -19.64
CA PRO A 64 2.51 0.87 -21.09
C PRO A 64 3.66 1.75 -21.58
N HIS A 65 3.89 2.89 -20.91
CA HIS A 65 4.99 3.79 -21.21
C HIS A 65 5.42 4.56 -19.95
N PRO A 66 6.72 4.71 -19.65
CA PRO A 66 7.19 5.39 -18.42
C PRO A 66 6.76 6.87 -18.29
N LEU A 67 6.52 7.55 -19.42
CA LEU A 67 6.04 8.94 -19.42
C LEU A 67 4.53 9.06 -19.14
N GLU A 68 3.79 7.95 -19.18
CA GLU A 68 2.37 7.93 -18.89
C GLU A 68 2.15 7.38 -17.48
N ASN A 69 1.54 8.18 -16.61
CA ASN A 69 1.19 7.77 -15.25
C ASN A 69 -0.10 6.94 -15.28
N LYS A 70 -0.05 5.75 -15.85
CA LYS A 70 -1.15 4.77 -15.81
C LYS A 70 -0.58 3.37 -15.82
N PHE A 71 -1.29 2.44 -15.20
CA PHE A 71 -0.96 1.02 -15.31
C PHE A 71 -2.18 0.19 -15.71
N LEU A 72 -1.88 -0.93 -16.35
CA LEU A 72 -2.86 -1.93 -16.77
C LEU A 72 -2.69 -3.16 -15.89
N LEU A 73 -3.72 -3.49 -15.12
CA LEU A 73 -3.76 -4.67 -14.26
C LEU A 73 -4.69 -5.71 -14.89
N ARG A 74 -4.13 -6.85 -15.27
CA ARG A 74 -4.88 -7.99 -15.80
C ARG A 74 -5.08 -9.02 -14.70
N VAL A 75 -6.33 -9.37 -14.47
CA VAL A 75 -6.74 -10.35 -13.46
C VAL A 75 -7.60 -11.42 -14.13
N GLN A 76 -7.33 -12.68 -13.81
CA GLN A 76 -8.10 -13.84 -14.21
C GLN A 76 -8.39 -14.69 -12.98
N THR A 77 -9.64 -15.09 -12.84
CA THR A 77 -10.12 -15.89 -11.70
C THR A 77 -10.81 -17.17 -12.19
N THR A 78 -11.08 -18.08 -11.26
CA THR A 78 -11.91 -19.26 -11.51
C THR A 78 -13.33 -18.86 -11.92
N SER A 79 -14.04 -19.72 -12.67
CA SER A 79 -15.35 -19.40 -13.27
C SER A 79 -16.46 -19.05 -12.27
N ASP A 80 -16.31 -19.46 -11.02
CA ASP A 80 -17.22 -19.21 -9.90
C ASP A 80 -16.91 -17.90 -9.15
N TYR A 81 -15.85 -17.19 -9.52
CA TYR A 81 -15.39 -16.00 -8.83
C TYR A 81 -15.14 -14.83 -9.79
N SER A 82 -15.68 -13.65 -9.47
CA SER A 82 -15.55 -12.48 -10.33
C SER A 82 -14.20 -11.78 -10.14
N PRO A 83 -13.48 -11.39 -11.21
CA PRO A 83 -12.22 -10.64 -11.08
C PRO A 83 -12.39 -9.31 -10.32
N GLN A 84 -13.58 -8.70 -10.40
CA GLN A 84 -13.91 -7.48 -9.66
C GLN A 84 -14.04 -7.74 -8.16
N GLU A 85 -14.60 -8.88 -7.77
CA GLU A 85 -14.70 -9.30 -6.37
C GLU A 85 -13.32 -9.65 -5.83
N ALA A 86 -12.48 -10.33 -6.61
CA ALA A 86 -11.08 -10.60 -6.27
C ALA A 86 -10.31 -9.33 -5.97
N LEU A 87 -10.45 -8.31 -6.82
CA LEU A 87 -9.81 -7.02 -6.60
C LEU A 87 -10.33 -6.32 -5.34
N THR A 88 -11.64 -6.37 -5.10
CA THR A 88 -12.26 -5.74 -3.92
C THR A 88 -11.80 -6.41 -2.63
N SER A 89 -11.74 -7.75 -2.61
CA SER A 89 -11.22 -8.52 -1.48
C SER A 89 -9.75 -8.17 -1.22
N ALA A 90 -8.91 -8.22 -2.25
CA ALA A 90 -7.49 -7.92 -2.14
C ALA A 90 -7.21 -6.50 -1.62
N VAL A 91 -8.01 -5.51 -2.03
CA VAL A 91 -7.90 -4.13 -1.51
C VAL A 91 -8.31 -4.05 -0.04
N THR A 92 -9.40 -4.72 0.34
CA THR A 92 -9.88 -4.73 1.73
C THR A 92 -8.88 -5.40 2.67
N ASP A 93 -8.28 -6.49 2.22
CA ASP A 93 -7.24 -7.21 2.96
C ASP A 93 -5.97 -6.35 3.10
N LEU A 94 -5.57 -5.66 2.02
CA LEU A 94 -4.43 -4.74 2.05
C LEU A 94 -4.63 -3.58 3.02
N ILE A 95 -5.83 -2.97 3.03
CA ILE A 95 -6.16 -1.89 3.98
C ILE A 95 -6.04 -2.41 5.41
N SER A 96 -6.57 -3.60 5.68
CA SER A 96 -6.49 -4.24 7.00
C SER A 96 -5.04 -4.50 7.43
N GLU A 97 -4.19 -5.02 6.53
CA GLU A 97 -2.77 -5.26 6.79
C GLU A 97 -2.02 -3.95 7.11
N VAL A 98 -2.29 -2.88 6.36
CA VAL A 98 -1.65 -1.57 6.56
C VAL A 98 -2.12 -0.92 7.87
N SER A 99 -3.41 -1.00 8.20
CA SER A 99 -3.94 -0.48 9.47
C SER A 99 -3.33 -1.20 10.67
N LEU A 100 -3.18 -2.53 10.60
CA LEU A 100 -2.52 -3.30 11.65
C LEU A 100 -1.03 -2.94 11.78
N LEU A 101 -0.35 -2.72 10.66
CA LEU A 101 1.03 -2.25 10.66
C LEU A 101 1.14 -0.88 11.32
N GLU A 102 0.26 0.06 10.99
CA GLU A 102 0.23 1.40 11.58
C GLU A 102 0.02 1.35 13.09
N GLU A 103 -0.94 0.55 13.56
CA GLU A 103 -1.22 0.37 14.99
C GLU A 103 0.00 -0.17 15.73
N ARG A 104 0.59 -1.25 15.22
CA ARG A 104 1.79 -1.86 15.81
C ARG A 104 2.96 -0.88 15.80
N PHE A 105 3.15 -0.17 14.69
CA PHE A 105 4.22 0.81 14.57
C PHE A 105 4.07 1.91 15.63
N LYS A 106 2.87 2.48 15.79
CA LYS A 106 2.59 3.47 16.84
C LYS A 106 2.84 2.89 18.24
N HIS A 107 2.39 1.66 18.50
CA HIS A 107 2.61 1.00 19.79
C HIS A 107 4.10 0.91 20.18
N TYR A 108 4.98 0.59 19.23
CA TYR A 108 6.42 0.47 19.51
C TYR A 108 7.19 1.80 19.46
N VAL A 109 6.77 2.74 18.61
CA VAL A 109 7.52 3.99 18.38
C VAL A 109 7.16 5.08 19.38
N GLU A 110 5.90 5.17 19.83
CA GLU A 110 5.48 6.20 20.80
C GLU A 110 6.26 6.13 22.14
N PRO A 111 6.49 4.95 22.76
CA PRO A 111 7.32 4.85 23.96
C PRO A 111 8.78 5.27 23.72
N ALA A 112 9.36 4.87 22.58
CA ALA A 112 10.74 5.21 22.23
C ALA A 112 10.89 6.72 21.98
N ARG A 113 9.91 7.34 21.31
CA ARG A 113 9.87 8.79 21.06
C ARG A 113 9.73 9.58 22.37
N TRP A 114 8.86 9.14 23.27
CA TRP A 114 8.70 9.75 24.59
C TRP A 114 9.99 9.71 25.42
N LEU A 115 10.71 8.57 25.41
CA LEU A 115 12.00 8.42 26.10
C LEU A 115 13.07 9.36 25.53
N LEU A 116 13.14 9.50 24.19
CA LEU A 116 14.08 10.41 23.52
C LEU A 116 13.79 11.88 23.82
N GLU A 117 12.51 12.28 23.87
CA GLU A 117 12.12 13.65 24.21
C GLU A 117 12.43 14.01 25.66
N LYS A 118 12.25 13.07 26.61
CA LYS A 118 12.63 13.27 28.01
C LYS A 118 14.13 13.39 28.21
N ASN A 119 14.93 12.57 27.53
CA ASN A 119 16.39 12.67 27.58
C ASN A 119 16.90 13.99 26.98
N LYS A 120 16.28 14.50 25.90
CA LYS A 120 16.60 15.83 25.35
C LYS A 120 16.25 17.00 26.27
N LYS A 121 15.18 16.86 27.07
CA LYS A 121 14.77 17.91 28.03
C LYS A 121 15.55 17.89 29.34
N GLY A 122 16.49 16.95 29.53
CA GLY A 122 17.33 16.91 30.72
C GLY A 122 16.54 16.82 32.03
N LEU A 123 15.32 16.26 32.01
CA LEU A 123 14.53 16.08 33.23
C LEU A 123 15.17 14.94 34.04
N THR A 124 15.99 15.33 35.02
CA THR A 124 16.35 14.46 36.14
C THR A 124 15.13 14.29 37.04
N ASP A 125 14.86 13.06 37.50
CA ASP A 125 13.92 12.86 38.61
C ASP A 125 14.30 13.75 39.80
N THR A 126 13.34 14.07 40.66
CA THR A 126 13.48 14.89 41.89
C THR A 126 14.59 14.43 42.85
N VAL A 127 15.22 13.29 42.59
CA VAL A 127 16.29 12.65 43.37
C VAL A 127 17.67 12.74 42.66
N GLY A 128 17.79 13.43 41.52
CA GLY A 128 19.08 13.66 40.85
C GLY A 128 19.77 12.40 40.32
N ARG A 129 19.09 11.25 40.29
CA ARG A 129 19.60 10.02 39.68
C ARG A 129 19.27 10.01 38.19
N ARG A 130 20.28 9.70 37.36
CA ARG A 130 20.06 9.32 35.95
C ARG A 130 19.11 8.14 35.96
N VAL A 131 17.91 8.30 35.38
CA VAL A 131 16.97 7.19 35.26
C VAL A 131 17.52 6.23 34.21
N THR A 132 18.25 5.21 34.64
CA THR A 132 18.58 4.07 33.79
C THR A 132 17.28 3.29 33.61
N TYR A 133 16.50 3.65 32.59
CA TYR A 133 15.36 2.85 32.18
C TYR A 133 15.91 1.56 31.56
N ASP A 134 15.71 0.45 32.27
CA ASP A 134 16.09 -0.88 31.84
C ASP A 134 15.36 -1.21 30.53
N MET A 135 16.11 -1.35 29.42
CA MET A 135 15.58 -1.71 28.10
C MET A 135 14.84 -3.06 28.08
N LYS A 136 14.89 -3.82 29.18
CA LYS A 136 14.14 -5.07 29.37
C LYS A 136 12.61 -4.90 29.35
N ILE A 137 12.06 -3.73 29.70
CA ILE A 137 10.60 -3.53 29.73
C ILE A 137 9.99 -3.45 28.32
N LEU A 138 10.80 -3.17 27.28
CA LEU A 138 10.35 -3.10 25.90
C LEU A 138 10.40 -4.44 25.14
N GLY A 139 10.86 -5.54 25.76
CA GLY A 139 10.90 -6.85 25.08
C GLY A 139 11.83 -6.93 23.87
N ILE A 140 12.75 -5.98 23.70
CA ILE A 140 13.71 -5.91 22.58
C ILE A 140 15.09 -6.51 22.97
N GLY A 141 15.22 -7.08 24.17
CA GLY A 141 16.44 -7.78 24.62
C GLY A 141 16.21 -9.28 24.76
N ARG A 142 17.08 -10.09 24.13
CA ARG A 142 17.36 -11.43 24.63
C ARG A 142 18.07 -11.34 25.97
#